data_AF-A0A7S2FQJ4-F1
#
_entry.id   AF-A0A7S2FQJ4-F1
#
_cell.length_a   1.000
_cell.length_b   1.000
_cell.length_c   1.000
_cell.angle_alpha   90.00
_cell.angle_beta   90.00
_cell.angle_gamma   90.00
#
_symmetry.space_group_name_H-M   'P 1'
#
loop_
_entity.id
_entity.type
_entity.pdbx_description
1 polymer ?
#
loop_
_entity_poly.entity_id
_entity_poly.type
_entity_poly.pdbx_seq_one_letter_code
_entity_poly.pdbx_strand_id
1 'polypeptide(L)'
;GSKSGSESDSDSDSESSDEESEVKLTKDQEDLEAANVAVVLRCRPMLPHEVTKGIKSVVRCDTRSHEVHVSGKAHNFKFSRVYDQKTPQRQVYLEAVAPLVQRVVE
;
A
#
# COMPACT_ATOMS: atom_id res chain seq x y z
N GLY A 1 39.47 -20.95 58.96
CA GLY A 1 39.16 -22.33 59.33
C GLY A 1 37.67 -22.56 59.20
N SER A 2 37.32 -23.60 58.45
CA SER A 2 36.16 -24.50 58.63
C SER A 2 34.73 -24.04 58.32
N LYS A 3 34.18 -24.73 57.28
CA LYS A 3 32.83 -25.33 57.10
C LYS A 3 31.62 -24.38 57.03
N SER A 4 30.55 -24.62 56.27
CA SER A 4 29.91 -25.78 55.60
C SER A 4 28.74 -25.16 54.78
N GLY A 5 28.30 -25.59 53.60
CA GLY A 5 27.92 -26.93 53.15
C GLY A 5 26.39 -27.06 53.12
N SER A 6 25.77 -27.04 51.93
CA SER A 6 24.43 -27.54 51.53
C SER A 6 24.07 -26.89 50.17
N GLU A 7 23.33 -27.42 49.21
CA GLU A 7 22.65 -28.70 48.95
C GLU A 7 22.37 -28.75 47.42
N SER A 8 22.10 -29.97 46.95
CA SER A 8 21.55 -30.41 45.67
C SER A 8 20.60 -29.46 44.93
N ASP A 9 20.63 -29.48 43.60
CA ASP A 9 19.43 -29.69 42.79
C ASP A 9 19.77 -30.27 41.41
N SER A 10 18.91 -31.21 41.02
CA SER A 10 18.88 -31.99 39.80
C SER A 10 18.06 -31.27 38.73
N ASP A 11 18.56 -31.20 37.50
CA ASP A 11 17.71 -30.89 36.35
C ASP A 11 17.93 -31.92 35.24
N SER A 12 16.80 -32.49 34.83
CA SER A 12 16.67 -33.47 33.76
C SER A 12 16.38 -32.70 32.47
N ASP A 13 17.36 -32.61 31.57
CA ASP A 13 17.12 -32.04 30.25
C ASP A 13 16.34 -33.05 29.40
N SER A 14 15.05 -32.77 29.23
CA SER A 14 14.19 -33.45 28.27
C SER A 14 14.47 -32.87 26.89
N GLU A 15 15.05 -33.67 26.00
CA GLU A 15 15.24 -33.30 24.60
C GLU A 15 13.87 -33.20 23.90
N SER A 16 13.38 -31.97 23.73
CA SER A 16 12.29 -31.68 22.79
C SER A 16 12.88 -31.76 21.38
N SER A 17 12.51 -32.80 20.63
CA SER A 17 12.72 -32.81 19.19
C SER A 17 11.72 -31.85 18.57
N ASP A 18 12.15 -30.61 18.33
CA ASP A 18 11.42 -29.66 17.50
C ASP A 18 11.41 -30.20 16.07
N GLU A 19 10.33 -30.89 15.71
CA GLU A 19 10.04 -31.21 14.32
C GLU A 19 9.76 -29.88 13.62
N GLU A 20 10.76 -29.37 12.89
CA GLU A 20 10.58 -28.26 11.97
C GLU A 20 9.57 -28.68 10.90
N SER A 21 8.30 -28.32 11.11
CA SER A 21 7.31 -28.39 10.07
C SER A 21 7.68 -27.35 9.01
N GLU A 22 8.36 -27.81 7.96
CA GLU A 22 8.54 -27.06 6.73
C GLU A 22 7.14 -26.77 6.18
N VAL A 23 6.61 -25.60 6.52
CA VAL A 23 5.35 -25.09 5.96
C VAL A 23 5.59 -24.88 4.48
N LYS A 24 5.23 -25.89 3.70
CA LYS A 24 5.23 -25.83 2.25
C LYS A 24 4.18 -24.81 1.84
N LEU A 25 4.62 -23.56 1.65
CA LEU A 25 3.78 -22.48 1.14
C LEU A 25 3.15 -22.98 -0.16
N THR A 26 1.83 -23.07 -0.14
CA THR A 26 1.05 -23.36 -1.34
C THR A 26 1.35 -22.27 -2.35
N LYS A 27 1.48 -22.64 -3.62
CA LYS A 27 1.78 -21.75 -4.75
C LYS A 27 0.89 -20.49 -4.80
N ASP A 28 -0.31 -20.57 -4.22
CA ASP A 28 -1.26 -19.45 -4.08
C ASP A 28 -0.79 -18.34 -3.11
N GLN A 29 0.14 -18.64 -2.20
CA GLN A 29 0.65 -17.71 -1.18
C GLN A 29 1.82 -16.87 -1.69
N GLU A 30 2.61 -17.41 -2.64
CA GLU A 30 3.67 -16.67 -3.34
C GLU A 30 3.09 -15.61 -4.29
N ASP A 31 1.91 -15.86 -4.88
CA ASP A 31 1.22 -14.89 -5.75
C ASP A 31 0.57 -13.72 -4.97
N LEU A 32 0.28 -13.91 -3.68
CA LEU A 32 -0.26 -12.85 -2.81
C LEU A 32 0.82 -11.90 -2.29
N GLU A 33 2.05 -12.36 -2.11
CA GLU A 33 3.17 -11.53 -1.65
C GLU A 33 3.68 -10.54 -2.71
N ALA A 34 3.33 -10.73 -3.99
CA ALA A 34 3.78 -9.90 -5.11
C ALA A 34 2.71 -8.94 -5.68
N ALA A 35 1.53 -8.83 -5.05
CA ALA A 35 0.46 -7.97 -5.53
C ALA A 35 0.74 -6.49 -5.21
N ASN A 36 1.50 -5.83 -6.09
CA ASN A 36 1.75 -4.39 -6.00
C ASN A 36 0.41 -3.61 -6.02
N VAL A 37 0.11 -2.90 -4.93
CA VAL A 37 -1.08 -2.04 -4.82
C VAL A 37 -0.95 -0.85 -5.78
N ALA A 38 -1.85 -0.75 -6.75
CA ALA A 38 -1.92 0.40 -7.65
C ALA A 38 -2.66 1.56 -6.97
N VAL A 39 -2.03 2.73 -6.90
CA VAL A 39 -2.63 3.95 -6.33
C VAL A 39 -2.97 4.93 -7.45
N VAL A 40 -4.23 5.31 -7.52
CA VAL A 40 -4.75 6.22 -8.55
C VAL A 40 -5.21 7.52 -7.88
N LEU A 41 -4.71 8.66 -8.37
CA LEU A 41 -5.14 9.96 -7.90
C LEU A 41 -6.09 10.62 -8.91
N ARG A 42 -7.16 11.23 -8.41
CA ARG A 42 -8.06 12.05 -9.22
C ARG A 42 -8.30 13.43 -8.60
N CYS A 43 -7.91 14.45 -9.35
CA CYS A 43 -8.19 15.83 -9.03
C CYS A 43 -9.63 16.15 -9.43
N ARG A 44 -10.51 16.49 -8.48
CA ARG A 44 -11.87 16.94 -8.81
C ARG A 44 -11.85 18.38 -9.36
N PRO A 45 -12.85 18.79 -10.15
CA PRO A 45 -13.09 20.20 -10.42
C PRO A 45 -13.33 21.01 -9.15
N MET A 46 -12.97 22.29 -9.21
CA MET A 46 -13.41 23.27 -8.22
C MET A 46 -14.94 23.38 -8.25
N LEU A 47 -15.56 23.40 -7.08
CA LEU A 47 -17.00 23.56 -6.93
C LEU A 47 -17.38 25.03 -7.16
N PRO A 48 -18.61 25.32 -7.64
CA PRO A 48 -19.02 26.68 -7.96
C PRO A 48 -18.86 27.67 -6.79
N HIS A 49 -19.15 27.23 -5.56
CA HIS A 49 -19.02 28.08 -4.37
C HIS A 49 -17.54 28.38 -4.02
N GLU A 50 -16.60 27.49 -4.38
CA GLU A 50 -15.17 27.72 -4.18
C GLU A 50 -14.66 28.78 -5.16
N VAL A 51 -15.09 28.68 -6.41
CA VAL A 51 -14.79 29.67 -7.46
C VAL A 51 -15.39 31.04 -7.09
N THR A 52 -16.65 31.06 -6.64
CA THR A 52 -17.35 32.31 -6.24
C THR A 52 -16.66 33.01 -5.07
N LYS A 53 -16.07 32.24 -4.14
CA LYS A 53 -15.27 32.76 -3.02
C LYS A 53 -13.84 33.15 -3.41
N GLY A 54 -13.46 33.02 -4.70
CA GLY A 54 -12.12 33.33 -5.18
C GLY A 54 -11.04 32.33 -4.74
N ILE A 55 -11.44 31.12 -4.31
CA ILE A 55 -10.48 30.06 -3.94
C ILE A 55 -9.77 29.58 -5.20
N LYS A 56 -8.45 29.48 -5.14
CA LYS A 56 -7.60 28.99 -6.23
C LYS A 56 -7.16 27.56 -5.97
N SER A 57 -7.07 26.76 -7.03
CA SER A 57 -6.45 25.42 -6.91
C SER A 57 -4.99 25.56 -6.49
N VAL A 58 -4.60 24.75 -5.51
CA VAL A 58 -3.20 24.56 -5.10
C VAL A 58 -2.61 23.26 -5.64
N VAL A 59 -3.38 22.52 -6.43
CA VAL A 59 -2.95 21.23 -7.00
C VAL A 59 -2.88 21.37 -8.52
N ARG A 60 -1.73 20.98 -9.08
CA ARG A 60 -1.51 20.84 -10.52
C ARG A 60 -1.19 19.39 -10.82
N CYS A 61 -1.93 18.80 -11.74
CA CYS A 61 -1.85 17.38 -12.06
C CYS A 61 -1.19 17.27 -13.45
N ASP A 62 -0.05 16.58 -13.55
CA ASP A 62 0.57 16.20 -14.82
C ASP A 62 0.20 14.75 -15.12
N THR A 63 -0.82 14.61 -15.97
CA THR A 63 -1.40 13.31 -16.32
C THR A 63 -0.44 12.46 -17.16
N ARG A 64 0.55 13.07 -17.84
CA ARG A 64 1.50 12.37 -18.70
C ARG A 64 2.63 11.74 -17.89
N SER A 65 3.17 12.45 -16.90
CA SER A 65 4.22 11.93 -16.01
C SER A 65 3.66 11.17 -14.80
N HIS A 66 2.33 11.21 -14.61
CA HIS A 66 1.64 10.70 -13.43
C HIS A 66 2.12 11.37 -12.14
N GLU A 67 2.39 12.67 -12.23
CA GLU A 67 2.84 13.49 -11.11
C GLU A 67 1.79 14.51 -10.67
N VAL A 68 1.85 14.86 -9.39
CA VAL A 68 1.05 15.92 -8.79
C VAL A 68 1.97 16.90 -8.08
N HIS A 69 1.81 18.17 -8.42
CA HIS A 69 2.50 19.29 -7.81
C HIS A 69 1.54 20.02 -6.89
N VAL A 70 1.97 20.28 -5.66
CA VAL A 70 1.20 21.05 -4.68
C VAL A 70 1.88 22.39 -4.45
N SER A 71 1.16 23.49 -4.66
CA SER A 71 1.68 24.85 -4.46
C SER A 71 2.25 25.01 -3.05
N GLY A 72 3.47 25.54 -2.95
CA GLY A 72 4.17 25.70 -1.67
C GLY A 72 4.84 24.42 -1.16
N LYS A 73 4.85 23.32 -1.93
CA LYS A 73 5.65 22.12 -1.65
C LYS A 73 6.77 21.98 -2.68
N ALA A 74 7.95 21.58 -2.21
CA ALA A 74 9.11 21.35 -3.06
C ALA A 74 9.07 19.99 -3.77
N HIS A 75 8.32 19.03 -3.23
CA HIS A 75 8.25 17.67 -3.74
C HIS A 75 7.02 17.46 -4.61
N ASN A 76 7.19 16.67 -5.67
CA ASN A 76 6.12 16.15 -6.49
C ASN A 76 5.75 14.76 -5.98
N PHE A 77 4.48 14.38 -6.14
CA PHE A 77 3.98 13.05 -5.80
C PHE A 77 3.72 12.26 -7.06
N LYS A 78 4.21 11.02 -7.13
CA LYS A 78 4.00 10.12 -8.27
C LYS A 78 3.02 9.01 -7.91
N PHE A 79 2.13 8.69 -8.84
CA PHE A 79 1.11 7.66 -8.65
C PHE A 79 1.11 6.68 -9.82
N SER A 80 0.41 5.55 -9.69
CA SER A 80 0.22 4.61 -10.79
C SER A 80 -0.54 5.26 -11.95
N ARG A 81 -1.51 6.12 -11.63
CA ARG A 81 -2.19 7.02 -12.58
C ARG A 81 -2.61 8.31 -11.90
N VAL A 82 -2.62 9.40 -12.67
CA VAL A 82 -3.12 10.71 -12.24
C VAL A 82 -4.16 11.20 -13.26
N TYR A 83 -5.33 11.56 -12.76
CA TYR A 83 -6.42 12.16 -13.53
C TYR A 83 -6.67 13.59 -13.09
N ASP A 84 -6.79 14.50 -14.04
CA ASP A 84 -7.08 15.90 -13.77
C ASP A 84 -8.60 16.16 -13.66
N GLN A 85 -8.95 17.41 -13.38
CA GLN A 85 -10.33 17.86 -13.27
C GLN A 85 -11.14 17.75 -14.59
N LYS A 86 -10.48 17.57 -15.73
CA LYS A 86 -11.13 17.44 -17.04
C LYS A 86 -11.41 15.98 -17.40
N THR A 87 -10.86 15.04 -16.65
CA THR A 87 -10.96 13.62 -16.95
C THR A 87 -12.40 13.11 -16.69
N PRO A 88 -13.09 12.58 -17.72
CA PRO A 88 -14.46 12.08 -17.58
C PRO A 88 -14.49 10.74 -16.82
N GLN A 89 -15.62 10.44 -16.19
CA GLN A 89 -15.82 9.19 -15.44
C GLN A 89 -15.55 7.94 -16.28
N ARG A 90 -16.01 7.95 -17.54
CA ARG A 90 -15.82 6.83 -18.46
C ARG A 90 -14.34 6.49 -18.65
N GLN A 91 -13.48 7.51 -18.75
CA GLN A 91 -12.05 7.31 -18.91
C GLN A 91 -11.44 6.71 -17.65
N VAL A 92 -11.75 7.26 -16.48
CA VAL A 92 -11.29 6.71 -15.18
C VAL A 92 -11.68 5.24 -15.03
N TYR A 93 -12.93 4.89 -15.37
CA TYR A 93 -13.42 3.52 -15.30
C TYR A 93 -12.65 2.59 -16.25
N LEU A 94 -12.60 2.91 -17.54
CA LEU A 94 -11.96 2.08 -18.55
C LEU A 94 -10.48 1.82 -18.25
N GLU A 95 -9.79 2.83 -17.75
CA GLU A 95 -8.34 2.77 -17.57
C GLU A 95 -7.91 2.19 -16.22
N ALA A 96 -8.66 2.42 -15.14
CA ALA A 96 -8.24 2.01 -13.78
C ALA A 96 -9.09 0.89 -13.18
N VAL A 97 -10.35 0.74 -13.60
CA VAL A 97 -11.31 -0.15 -12.93
C VAL A 97 -11.67 -1.34 -13.80
N ALA A 98 -11.93 -1.14 -15.09
CA ALA A 98 -12.34 -2.20 -16.00
C ALA A 98 -11.37 -3.40 -16.04
N PRO A 99 -10.03 -3.22 -16.04
CA PRO A 99 -9.10 -4.36 -15.98
C PRO A 99 -9.22 -5.15 -14.67
N LEU A 100 -9.56 -4.50 -13.56
CA LEU A 100 -9.76 -5.17 -12.28
C LEU A 100 -11.04 -6.01 -12.30
N VAL A 101 -12.12 -5.46 -12.86
CA VAL A 101 -13.42 -6.14 -13.01
C VAL A 101 -13.28 -7.35 -13.92
N GLN A 102 -12.57 -7.22 -15.04
CA GLN A 102 -12.37 -8.31 -16.00
C GLN A 102 -11.69 -9.53 -15.35
N ARG A 103 -10.66 -9.31 -14.52
CA ARG A 103 -9.97 -10.38 -13.78
C ARG A 103 -10.84 -11.14 -12.76
N VAL A 104 -11.98 -10.57 -12.38
CA VAL A 104 -12.93 -11.23 -11.45
C VAL A 104 -13.98 -12.04 -12.21
N VAL A 105 -14.23 -11.67 -13.46
CA VAL A 105 -15.24 -12.33 -14.32
C VAL A 105 -14.65 -13.51 -15.08
N GLU A 106 -13.36 -13.47 -15.39
CA GLU A 106 -12.56 -14.59 -15.92
C GLU A 106 -12.27 -15.64 -14.84
#